data_AF-A0A2A4VWI9-F1
#
_entry.id   AF-A0A2A4VWI9-F1
#
_cell.length_a   1.000
_cell.length_b   1.000
_cell.length_c   1.000
_cell.angle_alpha   90.00
_cell.angle_beta   90.00
_cell.angle_gamma   90.00
#
_symmetry.space_group_name_H-M   'P 1'
#
loop_
_entity.id
_entity.type
_entity.pdbx_description
1 polymer ?
#
loop_
_entity_poly.entity_id
_entity_poly.type
_entity_poly.pdbx_seq_one_letter_code
_entity_poly.pdbx_strand_id
1 'polypeptide(L)'
;MKLKSVSLLLAASLSLAACGGSGNAGPDEFEVLDRAPLIVPPEANLAPPRPGEPRAQEIDPGQQVFEALFPGKRLKRSKPKSKGEQTLLSQLGRSNADIRSNAGGERTDDVVRKRLILADLLDAKERQHRPDDIEIYRITDNS
;
A
#
# COMPACT_ATOMS: atom_id res chain seq x y z
N MET A 1 -56.34 6.48 45.45
CA MET A 1 -55.04 5.84 45.11
C MET A 1 -54.95 5.35 43.66
N LYS A 2 -56.07 5.03 42.97
CA LYS A 2 -56.05 4.51 41.59
C LYS A 2 -55.65 5.52 40.48
N LEU A 3 -55.97 6.81 40.63
CA LEU A 3 -55.59 7.83 39.62
C LEU A 3 -54.07 8.05 39.54
N LYS A 4 -53.37 8.03 40.68
CA LYS A 4 -51.91 8.23 40.74
C LYS A 4 -51.15 7.09 40.08
N SER A 5 -51.62 5.85 40.28
CA SER A 5 -51.04 4.67 39.63
C SER A 5 -51.32 4.62 38.12
N VAL A 6 -52.50 5.06 37.65
CA VAL A 6 -52.77 5.18 36.20
C VAL A 6 -51.88 6.25 35.57
N SER A 7 -51.72 7.41 36.22
CA SER A 7 -50.83 8.48 35.73
C SER A 7 -49.37 8.03 35.64
N LEU A 8 -48.89 7.29 36.64
CA LEU A 8 -47.53 6.73 36.64
C LEU A 8 -47.34 5.71 35.52
N LEU A 9 -48.32 4.84 35.28
CA LEU A 9 -48.25 3.81 34.25
C LEU A 9 -48.25 4.41 32.83
N LEU A 10 -49.02 5.48 32.62
CA LEU A 10 -49.08 6.21 31.36
C LEU A 10 -47.79 7.00 31.08
N ALA A 11 -47.20 7.62 32.11
CA ALA A 11 -45.92 8.29 31.99
C ALA A 11 -44.78 7.29 31.68
N ALA A 12 -44.82 6.11 32.30
CA ALA A 12 -43.85 5.05 32.05
C ALA A 12 -43.96 4.49 30.61
N SER A 13 -45.17 4.28 30.09
CA SER A 13 -45.35 3.77 28.74
C SER A 13 -44.93 4.77 27.64
N LEU A 14 -45.21 6.07 27.82
CA LEU A 14 -44.73 7.12 26.90
C LEU A 14 -43.20 7.23 26.88
N SER A 15 -42.58 7.14 28.06
CA SER A 15 -41.12 7.17 28.19
C SER A 15 -40.46 5.97 27.48
N LEU A 16 -41.11 4.81 27.52
CA LEU A 16 -40.63 3.60 26.85
C LEU A 16 -40.81 3.68 25.32
N ALA A 17 -41.91 4.28 24.85
CA ALA A 17 -42.14 4.50 23.42
C ALA A 17 -41.13 5.49 22.80
N ALA A 18 -40.68 6.49 23.56
CA ALA A 18 -39.65 7.44 23.10
C ALA A 18 -38.27 6.80 22.93
N CYS A 19 -37.99 5.70 23.64
CA CYS A 19 -36.72 4.95 23.54
C CYS A 19 -36.83 3.76 22.56
N GLY A 20 -38.03 3.44 22.09
CA GLY A 20 -38.34 2.37 21.15
C GLY A 20 -38.08 2.76 19.69
N GLY A 21 -36.80 3.07 19.39
CA GLY A 21 -36.19 2.96 18.06
C GLY A 21 -36.94 3.55 16.87
N SER A 22 -36.61 4.81 16.51
CA SER A 22 -36.61 5.13 15.09
C SER A 22 -35.51 4.29 14.45
N GLY A 23 -35.90 3.28 13.66
CA GLY A 23 -34.95 2.48 12.90
C GLY A 23 -34.03 3.40 12.12
N ASN A 24 -32.74 3.34 12.40
CA ASN A 24 -31.75 3.96 11.54
C ASN A 24 -31.81 3.19 10.22
N ALA A 25 -32.58 3.69 9.27
CA ALA A 25 -32.37 3.35 7.87
C ALA A 25 -30.96 3.85 7.57
N GLY A 26 -29.99 2.92 7.62
CA GLY A 26 -28.62 3.22 7.26
C GLY A 26 -28.58 3.83 5.86
N PRO A 27 -27.53 4.61 5.53
CA PRO A 27 -27.37 5.11 4.17
C PRO A 27 -27.39 3.93 3.20
N ASP A 28 -28.13 4.08 2.10
CA ASP A 28 -28.27 3.04 1.07
C ASP A 28 -26.93 2.85 0.36
N GLU A 29 -26.24 1.74 0.64
CA GLU A 29 -24.95 1.42 0.04
C GLU A 29 -25.01 1.17 -1.48
N PHE A 30 -26.21 1.07 -2.06
CA PHE A 30 -26.44 0.91 -3.50
C PHE A 30 -26.95 2.19 -4.17
N GLU A 31 -27.09 3.30 -3.44
CA GLU A 31 -27.44 4.58 -4.05
C GLU A 31 -26.25 5.10 -4.88
N VAL A 32 -26.43 5.15 -6.21
CA VAL A 32 -25.42 5.68 -7.12
C VAL A 32 -25.56 7.20 -7.20
N LEU A 33 -24.61 7.91 -6.60
CA LEU A 33 -24.49 9.35 -6.72
C LEU A 33 -23.60 9.72 -7.91
N ASP A 34 -24.11 10.55 -8.82
CA ASP A 34 -23.31 11.14 -9.89
C ASP A 34 -22.30 12.13 -9.32
N ARG A 35 -21.01 11.82 -9.50
CA ARG A 35 -19.94 12.76 -9.17
C ARG A 35 -19.85 13.83 -10.26
N ALA A 36 -19.57 15.07 -9.86
CA ALA A 36 -19.28 16.13 -10.81
C ALA A 36 -18.17 15.69 -11.78
N PRO A 37 -18.28 16.01 -13.08
CA PRO A 37 -17.30 15.63 -14.08
C PRO A 37 -15.92 16.17 -13.69
N LEU A 38 -14.89 15.34 -13.86
CA LEU A 38 -13.50 15.75 -13.66
C LEU A 38 -13.12 16.72 -14.79
N ILE A 39 -13.13 18.01 -14.49
CA ILE A 39 -12.66 19.05 -15.41
C ILE A 39 -11.15 19.17 -15.23
N VAL A 40 -10.40 18.80 -16.26
CA VAL A 40 -8.98 19.17 -16.36
C VAL A 40 -8.93 20.68 -16.59
N PRO A 41 -8.29 21.48 -15.71
CA PRO A 41 -8.19 22.91 -15.90
C PRO A 41 -7.52 23.22 -17.24
N PRO A 42 -7.99 24.22 -18.00
CA PRO A 42 -7.39 24.61 -19.29
C PRO A 42 -5.92 25.05 -19.16
N GLU A 43 -5.48 25.38 -17.94
CA GLU A 43 -4.11 25.79 -17.60
C GLU A 43 -3.26 24.66 -17.00
N ALA A 44 -3.58 23.38 -17.26
CA ALA A 44 -2.66 22.27 -16.93
C ALA A 44 -1.46 22.25 -17.90
N ASN A 45 -0.71 23.35 -17.94
CA ASN A 45 0.59 23.50 -18.61
C ASN A 45 1.67 22.75 -17.80
N LEU A 46 1.44 21.49 -17.50
CA LEU A 46 2.49 20.62 -16.97
C LEU A 46 3.43 20.34 -18.14
N ALA A 47 4.54 21.07 -18.18
CA ALA A 47 5.61 20.80 -19.11
C ALA A 47 5.97 19.30 -18.99
N PRO A 48 5.97 18.53 -20.09
CA PRO A 48 6.43 17.17 -20.07
C PRO A 48 7.82 17.11 -19.43
N PRO A 49 8.06 16.22 -18.44
CA PRO A 49 9.37 16.13 -17.82
C PRO A 49 10.40 15.87 -18.91
N ARG A 50 11.51 16.62 -18.89
CA ARG A 50 12.53 16.54 -19.93
C ARG A 50 13.04 15.10 -20.01
N PRO A 51 13.16 14.52 -21.23
CA PRO A 51 13.75 13.21 -21.41
C PRO A 51 15.15 13.16 -20.79
N GLY A 52 15.38 12.27 -19.83
CA GLY A 52 16.68 12.09 -19.16
C GLY A 52 16.90 12.91 -17.88
N GLU A 53 15.98 13.81 -17.50
CA GLU A 53 16.00 14.42 -16.17
C GLU A 53 15.60 13.36 -15.13
N PRO A 54 16.26 13.26 -13.96
CA PRO A 54 15.83 12.38 -12.88
C PRO A 54 14.34 12.59 -12.62
N ARG A 55 13.55 11.52 -12.76
CA ARG A 55 12.11 11.58 -12.46
C ARG A 55 11.99 12.07 -11.02
N ALA A 56 11.13 13.05 -10.75
CA ALA A 56 10.78 13.45 -9.38
C ALA A 56 10.19 12.28 -8.53
N GLN A 57 9.95 11.13 -9.17
CA GLN A 57 9.52 9.88 -8.58
C GLN A 57 10.67 9.01 -8.01
N GLU A 58 11.92 9.45 -8.06
CA GLU A 58 13.02 8.75 -7.35
C GLU A 58 13.08 9.08 -5.85
N ILE A 59 11.97 9.57 -5.28
CA ILE A 59 11.77 9.59 -3.85
C ILE A 59 11.44 8.16 -3.44
N ASP A 60 12.40 7.47 -2.83
CA ASP A 60 12.16 6.21 -2.14
C ASP A 60 10.99 6.41 -1.16
N PRO A 61 9.82 5.77 -1.40
CA PRO A 61 8.63 5.99 -0.59
C PRO A 61 8.88 5.66 0.89
N GLY A 62 9.83 4.76 1.18
CA GLY A 62 10.27 4.48 2.54
C GLY A 62 10.95 5.67 3.22
N GLN A 63 11.71 6.48 2.48
CA GLN A 63 12.32 7.71 3.02
C GLN A 63 11.29 8.80 3.25
N GLN A 64 10.33 8.95 2.35
CA GLN A 64 9.25 9.93 2.49
C GLN A 64 8.37 9.64 3.70
N VAL A 65 7.98 8.38 3.89
CA VAL A 65 7.21 7.94 5.06
C VAL A 65 8.03 8.14 6.34
N PHE A 66 9.32 7.83 6.32
CA PHE A 66 10.15 8.03 7.51
C PHE A 66 10.30 9.50 7.90
N GLU A 67 10.51 10.41 6.94
CA GLU A 67 10.61 11.85 7.24
C GLU A 67 9.28 12.39 7.79
N ALA A 68 8.15 11.92 7.25
CA ALA A 68 6.83 12.28 7.76
C ALA A 68 6.59 11.80 9.20
N LEU A 69 7.07 10.60 9.54
CA LEU A 69 6.95 10.02 10.90
C LEU A 69 8.02 10.56 11.87
N PHE A 70 9.20 10.94 11.38
CA PHE A 70 10.36 11.33 12.17
C PHE A 70 11.08 12.55 11.59
N PRO A 71 10.46 13.74 11.62
CA PRO A 71 11.02 14.94 11.01
C PRO A 71 12.39 15.30 11.60
N GLY A 72 13.36 15.60 10.72
CA GLY A 72 14.72 15.97 11.11
C GLY A 72 15.61 14.80 11.55
N LYS A 73 15.12 13.55 11.47
CA LYS A 73 15.94 12.35 11.70
C LYS A 73 16.34 11.76 10.35
N ARG A 74 17.64 11.55 10.15
CA ARG A 74 18.12 10.79 8.99
C ARG A 74 17.89 9.29 9.24
N LEU A 75 17.33 8.59 8.25
CA LEU A 75 17.34 7.13 8.15
C LEU A 75 18.80 6.61 8.18
N LYS A 76 19.33 6.39 9.38
CA LYS A 76 20.59 5.66 9.55
C LYS A 76 20.27 4.17 9.48
N ARG A 77 20.35 3.61 8.27
CA ARG A 77 20.17 2.16 8.02
C ARG A 77 21.06 1.26 8.87
N SER A 78 22.15 1.79 9.42
CA SER A 78 22.91 1.12 10.48
C SER A 78 23.38 2.13 11.54
N LYS A 79 23.34 1.73 12.81
CA LYS A 79 24.15 2.39 13.85
C LYS A 79 25.64 2.30 13.44
N PRO A 80 26.48 3.28 13.81
CA PRO A 80 27.93 3.12 13.70
C PRO A 80 28.34 1.84 14.44
N LYS A 81 29.08 0.96 13.76
CA LYS A 81 29.55 -0.32 14.32
C LYS A 81 30.40 -0.03 15.56
N SER A 82 30.15 -0.73 16.67
CA SER A 82 30.94 -0.55 17.89
C SER A 82 32.40 -0.96 17.66
N LYS A 83 33.34 -0.51 18.50
CA LYS A 83 34.76 -0.87 18.36
C LYS A 83 34.98 -2.39 18.38
N GLY A 84 34.26 -3.10 19.26
CA GLY A 84 34.31 -4.57 19.31
C GLY A 84 33.73 -5.22 18.05
N GLU A 85 32.64 -4.69 17.51
CA GLU A 85 32.03 -5.18 16.28
C GLU A 85 32.93 -4.99 15.05
N GLN A 86 33.66 -3.86 14.98
CA GLN A 86 34.66 -3.63 13.93
C GLN A 86 35.82 -4.62 14.00
N THR A 87 36.32 -4.94 15.20
CA THR A 87 37.37 -5.95 15.38
C THR A 87 36.90 -7.33 14.93
N LEU A 88 35.69 -7.75 15.31
CA LEU A 88 35.12 -9.03 14.90
C LEU A 88 34.92 -9.09 13.38
N LEU A 89 34.38 -8.02 12.77
CA LEU A 89 34.23 -7.94 11.31
C LEU A 89 35.57 -7.98 10.57
N SER A 90 36.62 -7.39 11.13
CA SER A 90 37.96 -7.45 10.54
C SER A 90 38.56 -8.86 10.55
N GLN A 91 38.18 -9.68 11.53
CA GLN A 91 38.61 -11.08 11.63
C GLN A 91 37.77 -12.03 10.77
N LEU A 92 36.47 -11.73 10.60
CA LEU A 92 35.52 -12.59 9.87
C LEU A 92 35.57 -12.44 8.34
N GLY A 93 36.40 -11.53 7.81
CA GLY A 93 36.49 -11.26 6.37
C GLY A 93 35.24 -10.58 5.81
N ARG A 94 35.33 -10.07 4.58
CA ARG A 94 34.16 -9.46 3.90
C ARG A 94 33.20 -10.57 3.48
N SER A 95 31.96 -10.51 3.95
CA SER A 95 30.90 -11.33 3.36
C SER A 95 30.54 -10.79 1.97
N ASN A 96 30.28 -11.69 1.02
CA ASN A 96 29.67 -11.30 -0.23
C ASN A 96 28.29 -10.72 0.08
N ALA A 97 27.97 -9.53 -0.46
CA ALA A 97 26.71 -8.84 -0.16
C ALA A 97 25.47 -9.63 -0.60
N ASP A 98 25.67 -10.71 -1.34
CA ASP A 98 24.65 -11.40 -2.11
C ASP A 98 24.51 -12.90 -1.75
N ILE A 99 24.96 -13.32 -0.55
CA ILE A 99 24.86 -14.74 -0.14
C ILE A 99 23.42 -15.25 -0.17
N ARG A 100 22.41 -14.42 0.15
CA ARG A 100 21.00 -14.84 0.08
C ARG A 100 20.49 -15.06 -1.33
N SER A 101 21.01 -14.33 -2.32
CA SER A 101 20.61 -14.49 -3.72
C SER A 101 21.36 -15.65 -4.38
N ASN A 102 22.59 -15.94 -3.93
CA ASN A 102 23.43 -17.01 -4.48
C ASN A 102 23.38 -18.30 -3.64
N ALA A 103 22.55 -18.35 -2.58
CA ALA A 103 22.40 -19.54 -1.72
C ALA A 103 21.78 -20.74 -2.46
N GLY A 104 21.17 -20.52 -3.63
CA GLY A 104 20.56 -21.56 -4.48
C GLY A 104 21.55 -22.35 -5.36
N GLY A 105 22.86 -22.09 -5.27
CA GLY A 105 23.86 -22.70 -6.16
C GLY A 105 23.86 -22.09 -7.58
N GLU A 106 24.43 -22.79 -8.57
CA GLU A 106 24.59 -22.36 -9.98
C GLU A 106 23.29 -22.05 -10.75
N ARG A 107 22.12 -22.13 -10.10
CA ARG A 107 20.83 -21.75 -10.70
C ARG A 107 20.69 -20.23 -10.63
N THR A 108 21.21 -19.57 -11.66
CA THR A 108 21.11 -18.11 -11.89
C THR A 108 19.68 -17.59 -12.04
N ASP A 109 18.70 -18.49 -12.09
CA ASP A 109 17.33 -18.23 -12.50
C ASP A 109 16.43 -17.78 -11.32
N ASP A 110 16.89 -17.97 -10.08
CA ASP A 110 16.14 -17.65 -8.85
C ASP A 110 16.53 -16.31 -8.22
N VAL A 111 17.46 -15.56 -8.81
CA VAL A 111 17.74 -14.19 -8.37
C VAL A 111 16.64 -13.28 -8.89
N VAL A 112 15.53 -13.25 -8.16
CA VAL A 112 14.43 -12.32 -8.42
C VAL A 112 14.91 -10.90 -8.15
N ARG A 113 15.39 -10.23 -9.21
CA ARG A 113 15.70 -8.81 -9.18
C ARG A 113 14.41 -8.04 -8.94
N LYS A 114 14.21 -7.54 -7.72
CA LYS A 114 13.03 -6.75 -7.30
C LYS A 114 12.99 -5.33 -7.89
N ARG A 115 13.51 -5.16 -9.10
CA ARG A 115 13.42 -3.93 -9.89
C ARG A 115 12.80 -4.33 -11.22
N LEU A 116 11.51 -4.04 -11.38
CA LEU A 116 10.81 -4.20 -12.65
C LEU A 116 11.45 -3.27 -13.68
N ILE A 117 12.13 -3.83 -14.67
CA ILE A 117 12.30 -3.18 -15.96
C ILE A 117 11.25 -3.77 -16.89
N LEU A 118 10.40 -2.92 -17.45
CA LEU A 118 9.34 -3.30 -18.40
C LEU A 118 9.89 -4.17 -19.54
N ALA A 119 11.14 -3.94 -19.95
CA ALA A 119 11.84 -4.76 -20.94
C ALA A 119 12.01 -6.21 -20.49
N ASP A 120 12.40 -6.48 -19.24
CA ASP A 120 12.53 -7.85 -18.71
C ASP A 120 11.16 -8.55 -18.62
N LEU A 121 10.07 -7.80 -18.38
CA LEU A 121 8.70 -8.35 -18.40
C LEU A 121 8.22 -8.67 -19.82
N LEU A 122 8.56 -7.83 -20.79
CA LEU A 122 8.24 -8.04 -22.21
C LEU A 122 9.07 -9.15 -22.86
N ASP A 123 10.29 -9.39 -22.36
CA ASP A 123 11.14 -10.49 -22.84
C ASP A 123 10.93 -11.80 -22.05
N ALA A 124 10.26 -11.73 -20.90
CA ALA A 124 9.91 -12.91 -20.13
C ALA A 124 9.02 -13.86 -20.94
N LYS A 125 9.42 -15.14 -20.98
CA LYS A 125 8.62 -16.22 -21.54
C LYS A 125 7.31 -16.34 -20.75
N GLU A 126 6.23 -16.70 -21.45
CA GLU A 126 4.95 -17.03 -20.84
C GLU A 126 5.12 -18.15 -19.80
N ARG A 127 4.65 -17.92 -18.57
CA ARG A 127 4.76 -18.86 -17.46
C ARG A 127 3.39 -19.09 -16.86
N GLN A 128 3.01 -20.35 -16.72
CA GLN A 128 1.87 -20.77 -15.93
C GLN A 128 2.31 -20.87 -14.46
N HIS A 129 1.65 -20.14 -13.57
CA HIS A 129 1.86 -20.27 -12.12
C HIS A 129 0.55 -20.73 -11.46
N ARG A 130 0.60 -21.88 -10.79
CA ARG A 130 -0.54 -22.46 -10.07
C ARG A 130 -0.29 -22.39 -8.56
N PRO A 131 -1.23 -21.79 -7.82
CA PRO A 131 -2.22 -22.62 -7.12
C PRO A 131 -3.65 -22.47 -7.67
N ASP A 132 -3.94 -21.39 -8.40
CA ASP A 132 -5.32 -20.95 -8.68
C ASP A 132 -5.71 -21.00 -10.18
N ASP A 133 -4.94 -21.71 -11.00
CA ASP A 133 -5.21 -21.93 -12.44
C ASP A 133 -5.38 -20.66 -13.29
N ILE A 134 -4.68 -19.59 -12.93
CA ILE A 134 -4.69 -18.34 -13.69
C ILE A 134 -3.65 -18.44 -14.81
N GLU A 135 -4.12 -18.47 -16.05
CA GLU A 135 -3.29 -18.36 -17.25
C GLU A 135 -3.14 -16.90 -17.66
N ILE A 136 -1.90 -16.41 -17.78
CA ILE A 136 -1.59 -15.05 -18.23
C ILE A 136 -1.02 -15.15 -19.64
N TYR A 137 -1.80 -14.70 -20.63
CA TYR A 137 -1.38 -14.65 -22.04
C TYR A 137 -1.14 -13.23 -22.53
N ARG A 138 -0.22 -13.12 -23.50
CA ARG A 138 0.06 -11.85 -24.16
C ARG A 138 -1.02 -11.57 -25.21
N ILE A 139 -1.77 -10.49 -25.01
CA ILE A 139 -2.72 -9.99 -26.00
C ILE A 139 -1.91 -9.26 -27.07
N THR A 140 -1.77 -9.85 -28.24
CA THR A 140 -1.28 -9.17 -29.45
C THR A 140 -2.49 -8.70 -30.24
N ASP A 141 -2.77 -7.40 -30.24
CA ASP A 141 -3.75 -6.81 -31.15
C ASP A 141 -3.22 -6.97 -32.58
N ASN A 142 -3.86 -7.86 -33.34
CA ASN A 142 -3.64 -8.00 -34.77
C ASN A 142 -4.83 -7.33 -35.48
N SER A 143 -4.62 -6.10 -35.96
CA SER A 143 -5.38 -5.50 -37.06
C SER A 143 -4.48 -5.40 -38.29
#